data_AF-A0A6L6ZKI1-F1
#
_entry.id   AF-A0A6L6ZKI1-F1
#
_cell.length_a   1.000
_cell.length_b   1.000
_cell.length_c   1.000
_cell.angle_alpha   90.00
_cell.angle_beta   90.00
_cell.angle_gamma   90.00
#
_symmetry.space_group_name_H-M   'P 1'
#
loop_
_entity.id
_entity.type
_entity.pdbx_description
1 polymer ?
#
loop_
_entity_poly.entity_id
_entity_poly.type
_entity_poly.pdbx_seq_one_letter_code
_entity_poly.pdbx_strand_id
1 'polypeptide(L)'
;MSTVCTISVVCRDGVVRSVACHADGYLSHAGRILNTHYATWCLAEQLVLNGDMRCLRESCDCPTGHSLDTPVAGFCVFYRRDSDMDCWGNTEAREYSSVRDALVQEFQTYHYVFENGGWSVQYWDYRGRQYKALPLALRRCPE
;
A
#
# COMPACT_ATOMS: atom_id res chain seq x y z
N MET A 1 3.12 -13.29 -12.77
CA MET A 1 1.83 -12.71 -12.33
C MET A 1 2.14 -11.70 -11.26
N SER A 2 1.75 -10.44 -11.44
CA SER A 2 1.81 -9.46 -10.35
C SER A 2 0.55 -9.58 -9.50
N THR A 3 0.71 -9.62 -8.18
CA THR A 3 -0.42 -9.51 -7.26
C THR A 3 -0.65 -8.03 -6.98
N VAL A 4 -1.84 -7.53 -7.32
CA VAL A 4 -2.26 -6.17 -6.99
C VAL A 4 -2.80 -6.14 -5.56
N CYS A 5 -2.50 -5.09 -4.82
CA CYS A 5 -3.11 -4.80 -3.53
C CYS A 5 -3.53 -3.33 -3.40
N THR A 6 -4.45 -3.07 -2.48
CA THR A 6 -4.80 -1.72 -2.03
C THR A 6 -4.15 -1.46 -0.67
N ILE A 7 -3.66 -0.24 -0.47
CA ILE A 7 -3.10 0.24 0.80
C ILE A 7 -3.90 1.47 1.20
N SER A 8 -4.62 1.39 2.32
CA SER A 8 -5.40 2.50 2.88
C SER A 8 -4.85 2.93 4.22
N VAL A 9 -4.81 4.23 4.45
CA VAL A 9 -4.31 4.82 5.71
C VAL A 9 -5.33 5.84 6.18
N VAL A 10 -5.79 5.70 7.43
CA VAL A 10 -6.49 6.77 8.12
C VAL A 10 -5.45 7.87 8.35
N CYS A 11 -5.63 9.04 7.75
CA CYS A 11 -4.69 10.15 7.86
C CYS A 11 -5.01 11.01 9.09
N ARG A 12 -4.08 11.88 9.49
CA ARG A 12 -4.22 12.71 10.70
C ARG A 12 -5.38 13.70 10.63
N ASP A 13 -5.80 14.07 9.43
CA ASP A 13 -6.99 14.88 9.15
C ASP A 13 -8.31 14.10 9.25
N GLY A 14 -8.26 12.79 9.52
CA GLY A 14 -9.41 11.90 9.61
C GLY A 14 -9.88 11.34 8.26
N VAL A 15 -9.26 11.73 7.14
CA VAL A 15 -9.59 11.22 5.81
C VAL A 15 -8.87 9.89 5.58
N VAL A 16 -9.55 8.91 4.97
CA VAL A 16 -8.91 7.66 4.56
C VAL A 16 -8.38 7.81 3.16
N ARG A 17 -7.06 7.70 3.00
CA ARG A 17 -6.39 7.76 1.70
C ARG A 17 -5.98 6.37 1.25
N SER A 18 -6.36 5.99 0.04
CA SER A 18 -6.12 4.67 -0.53
C SER A 18 -5.34 4.75 -1.84
N VAL A 19 -4.34 3.89 -1.97
CA VAL A 19 -3.51 3.76 -3.18
C VAL A 19 -3.43 2.29 -3.62
N ALA A 20 -3.28 2.08 -4.91
CA ALA A 20 -3.06 0.77 -5.50
C ALA A 20 -1.56 0.51 -5.65
N CYS A 21 -1.11 -0.70 -5.29
CA CYS A 21 0.22 -1.22 -5.61
C CYS A 21 0.07 -2.37 -6.61
N HIS A 22 0.67 -2.19 -7.79
CA HIS A 22 0.44 -3.08 -8.93
C HIS A 22 1.38 -4.30 -9.00
N ALA A 23 2.32 -4.43 -8.06
CA ALA A 23 3.24 -5.56 -7.95
C ALA A 23 3.40 -6.05 -6.51
N ASP A 24 3.62 -7.36 -6.37
CA ASP A 24 4.01 -8.04 -5.12
C ASP A 24 3.13 -7.76 -3.89
N GLY A 25 1.83 -7.55 -4.10
CA GLY A 25 0.87 -7.19 -3.05
C GLY A 25 0.55 -8.28 -2.01
N TYR A 26 1.16 -9.47 -2.11
CA TYR A 26 0.91 -10.59 -1.20
C TYR A 26 1.57 -10.42 0.18
N LEU A 27 1.11 -11.18 1.18
CA LEU A 27 1.51 -11.02 2.59
C LEU A 27 3.01 -11.11 2.83
N SER A 28 3.69 -12.12 2.24
CA SER A 28 5.12 -12.33 2.45
C SER A 28 6.02 -11.25 1.83
N HIS A 29 5.48 -10.36 0.99
CA HIS A 29 6.23 -9.21 0.45
C HIS A 29 5.66 -7.89 0.95
N ALA A 30 4.52 -7.44 0.40
CA ALA A 30 3.93 -6.16 0.80
C ALA A 30 3.57 -6.11 2.28
N GLY A 31 2.97 -7.19 2.82
CA GLY A 31 2.64 -7.27 4.24
C GLY A 31 3.87 -7.13 5.15
N ARG A 32 4.99 -7.76 4.79
CA ARG A 32 6.24 -7.63 5.56
C ARG A 32 6.81 -6.22 5.48
N ILE A 33 6.86 -5.64 4.28
CA ILE A 33 7.40 -4.28 4.08
C ILE A 33 6.58 -3.26 4.86
N LEU A 34 5.25 -3.31 4.79
CA LEU A 34 4.36 -2.41 5.53
C LEU A 34 4.56 -2.54 7.04
N ASN A 35 4.60 -3.78 7.53
CA ASN A 35 4.73 -4.05 8.96
C ASN A 35 6.10 -3.62 9.54
N THR A 36 7.16 -3.65 8.72
CA THR A 36 8.53 -3.37 9.18
C THR A 36 8.96 -1.94 8.90
N HIS A 37 8.74 -1.44 7.69
CA HIS A 37 9.27 -0.15 7.22
C HIS A 37 8.24 0.99 7.29
N TYR A 38 6.95 0.67 7.33
CA TYR A 38 5.86 1.66 7.42
C TYR A 38 5.05 1.48 8.70
N ALA A 39 5.72 1.12 9.81
CA ALA A 39 5.08 0.76 11.07
C ALA A 39 4.50 1.93 11.87
N THR A 40 4.77 3.17 11.47
CA THR A 40 4.28 4.37 12.15
C THR A 40 3.34 5.17 11.25
N TRP A 41 2.49 5.97 11.88
CA TRP A 41 1.53 6.80 11.17
C TRP A 41 2.19 7.75 10.17
N CYS A 42 3.27 8.42 10.56
CA CYS A 42 3.99 9.33 9.68
C CYS A 42 4.51 8.63 8.42
N LEU A 43 5.04 7.41 8.56
CA LEU A 43 5.58 6.63 7.45
C LEU A 43 4.45 6.10 6.54
N ALA A 44 3.37 5.58 7.13
CA ALA A 44 2.22 5.10 6.39
C ALA A 44 1.52 6.23 5.61
N GLU A 45 1.36 7.40 6.24
CA GLU A 45 0.78 8.58 5.60
C GLU A 45 1.67 9.10 4.47
N GLN A 46 3.00 9.19 4.68
CA GLN A 46 3.94 9.55 3.62
C GLN A 46 3.86 8.60 2.43
N LEU A 47 3.68 7.29 2.66
CA LEU A 47 3.54 6.30 1.60
C LEU A 47 2.33 6.59 0.69
N VAL A 48 1.14 6.79 1.26
CA VAL A 48 -0.07 6.98 0.46
C VAL A 48 -0.15 8.36 -0.22
N LEU A 49 0.51 9.39 0.32
CA LEU A 49 0.52 10.73 -0.27
C LEU A 49 1.22 10.80 -1.63
N ASN A 50 2.08 9.83 -1.96
CA ASN A 50 2.73 9.74 -3.26
C ASN A 50 1.83 9.16 -4.36
N GLY A 51 0.63 8.67 -4.01
CA GLY A 51 -0.35 8.10 -4.94
C GLY A 51 -0.13 6.62 -5.25
N ASP A 52 -0.77 6.16 -6.32
CA ASP A 52 -0.66 4.80 -6.83
C ASP A 52 0.79 4.47 -7.20
N MET A 53 1.19 3.23 -6.91
CA MET A 53 2.56 2.77 -7.11
C MET A 53 2.63 1.51 -7.97
N ARG A 54 3.74 1.40 -8.70
CA ARG A 54 4.10 0.22 -9.45
C ARG A 54 4.56 -0.88 -8.50
N CYS A 55 5.47 -0.55 -7.57
CA CYS A 55 5.99 -1.50 -6.60
C CYS A 55 6.30 -0.85 -5.25
N LEU A 56 5.98 -1.58 -4.19
CA LEU A 56 6.31 -1.24 -2.81
C LEU A 56 7.71 -1.76 -2.43
N ARG A 57 8.48 -0.92 -1.75
CA ARG A 57 9.84 -1.19 -1.21
C ARG A 57 10.04 -0.53 0.15
N GLU A 58 11.21 -0.70 0.72
CA GLU A 58 11.57 -0.33 2.09
C GLU A 58 11.60 1.19 2.33
N SER A 59 11.87 1.99 1.29
CA SER A 59 11.90 3.46 1.40
C SER A 59 11.01 4.16 0.37
N CYS A 60 10.36 5.24 0.82
CA CYS A 60 9.64 6.19 -0.02
C CYS A 60 10.54 7.30 -0.56
N ASP A 61 11.85 7.32 -0.31
CA ASP A 61 12.70 8.37 -0.84
C ASP A 61 12.84 8.25 -2.37
N CYS A 62 13.23 9.35 -3.03
CA CYS A 62 13.49 9.40 -4.46
C CYS A 62 14.96 9.79 -4.68
N PRO A 63 15.90 8.82 -4.67
CA PRO A 63 17.31 9.11 -4.86
C PRO A 63 17.61 9.56 -6.29
N THR A 64 18.74 10.25 -6.50
CA THR A 64 19.14 10.72 -7.83
C THR A 64 19.22 9.57 -8.83
N GLY A 65 18.56 9.76 -9.99
CA GLY A 65 18.49 8.74 -11.05
C GLY A 65 17.35 7.72 -10.89
N HIS A 66 16.55 7.81 -9.82
CA HIS A 66 15.33 7.02 -9.67
C HIS A 66 14.23 7.54 -10.60
N SER A 67 13.64 6.64 -11.38
CA SER A 67 12.48 6.92 -12.22
C SER A 67 11.67 5.64 -12.45
N LEU A 68 10.52 5.75 -13.12
CA LEU A 68 9.70 4.62 -13.53
C LEU A 68 10.45 3.64 -14.44
N ASP A 69 11.32 4.15 -15.32
CA ASP A 69 12.12 3.38 -16.27
C ASP A 69 13.45 2.90 -15.67
N THR A 70 14.03 3.68 -14.76
CA THR A 70 15.29 3.39 -14.06
C THR A 70 15.08 3.30 -12.55
N PRO A 71 14.32 2.30 -12.06
CA PRO A 71 14.03 2.19 -10.64
C PRO A 71 15.28 1.78 -9.86
N VAL A 72 15.64 2.55 -8.85
CA VAL A 72 16.71 2.21 -7.91
C VAL A 72 16.21 1.16 -6.91
N ALA A 73 16.97 0.09 -6.72
CA ALA A 73 16.61 -0.98 -5.79
C ALA A 73 16.45 -0.46 -4.35
N GLY A 74 15.43 -0.96 -3.64
CA GLY A 74 15.12 -0.55 -2.26
C GLY A 74 14.16 0.64 -2.13
N PHE A 75 13.80 1.29 -3.25
CA PHE A 75 12.93 2.47 -3.25
C PHE A 75 11.61 2.21 -3.98
N CYS A 76 10.52 2.72 -3.41
CA CYS A 76 9.18 2.63 -3.99
C CYS A 76 9.14 3.37 -5.33
N VAL A 77 8.40 2.81 -6.29
CA VAL A 77 8.22 3.40 -7.61
C VAL A 77 6.77 3.84 -7.74
N PHE A 78 6.53 5.16 -7.72
CA PHE A 78 5.20 5.76 -7.82
C PHE A 78 4.93 6.26 -9.23
N TYR A 79 3.72 6.04 -9.73
CA TYR A 79 3.38 6.44 -11.09
C TYR A 79 3.40 7.94 -11.26
N ARG A 80 2.94 8.71 -10.27
CA ARG A 80 2.90 10.17 -10.38
C ARG A 80 4.26 10.83 -10.17
N ARG A 81 4.99 10.37 -9.15
CA ARG A 81 6.25 11.00 -8.73
C ARG A 81 7.41 10.67 -9.67
N ASP A 82 7.48 9.42 -10.11
CA ASP A 82 8.66 8.88 -10.81
C ASP A 82 8.44 8.78 -12.33
N SER A 83 7.28 9.22 -12.82
CA SER A 83 6.98 9.38 -14.24
C SER A 83 7.10 10.85 -14.62
N ASP A 84 7.66 11.08 -15.80
CA ASP A 84 7.65 12.34 -16.52
C ASP A 84 6.35 12.58 -17.31
N MET A 85 5.46 11.58 -17.35
CA MET A 85 4.20 11.65 -18.09
C MET A 85 2.96 11.81 -17.19
N ASP A 86 2.22 12.89 -17.41
CA ASP A 86 0.84 13.15 -16.92
C ASP A 86 -0.23 12.24 -17.58
N CYS A 87 0.17 11.26 -18.40
CA CYS A 87 -0.75 10.49 -19.25
C CYS A 87 -1.48 9.35 -18.51
N TRP A 88 -1.10 9.04 -17.27
CA TRP A 88 -1.80 8.09 -16.41
C TRP A 88 -2.76 8.87 -15.50
N GLY A 89 -3.93 9.19 -16.03
CA GLY A 89 -4.97 9.90 -15.29
C GLY A 89 -5.33 9.20 -13.98
N ASN A 90 -5.56 10.01 -12.93
CA ASN A 90 -6.10 9.62 -11.63
C ASN A 90 -5.28 8.56 -10.85
N THR A 91 -3.96 8.79 -10.75
CA THR A 91 -3.04 8.03 -9.88
C THR A 91 -2.88 8.65 -8.49
N GLU A 92 -3.69 9.66 -8.16
CA GLU A 92 -3.70 10.25 -6.82
C GLU A 92 -4.34 9.30 -5.80
N ALA A 93 -4.03 9.51 -4.53
CA ALA A 93 -4.69 8.76 -3.47
C ALA A 93 -6.19 9.03 -3.48
N ARG A 94 -6.97 7.95 -3.54
CA ARG A 94 -8.43 8.01 -3.45
C ARG A 94 -8.81 8.33 -2.01
N GLU A 95 -9.68 9.31 -1.83
CA GLU A 95 -10.14 9.73 -0.51
C GLU A 95 -11.51 9.11 -0.17
N TYR A 96 -11.63 8.62 1.05
CA TYR A 96 -12.84 8.02 1.59
C TYR A 96 -13.14 8.61 2.97
N SER A 97 -14.43 8.72 3.30
CA SER A 97 -14.92 9.16 4.62
C SER A 97 -14.68 8.15 5.74
N SER A 98 -14.49 6.87 5.40
CA SER A 98 -14.27 5.82 6.39
C SER A 98 -13.52 4.63 5.82
N VAL A 99 -12.89 3.84 6.72
CA VAL A 99 -12.23 2.57 6.37
C VAL A 99 -13.23 1.60 5.75
N ARG A 100 -14.49 1.61 6.22
CA ARG A 100 -15.55 0.76 5.67
C ARG A 100 -15.83 1.11 4.21
N ASP A 101 -15.90 2.39 3.88
CA ASP A 101 -16.16 2.83 2.51
C ASP A 101 -15.01 2.40 1.59
N ALA A 102 -13.76 2.59 2.05
CA ALA A 102 -12.59 2.10 1.32
C ALA A 102 -12.67 0.59 1.08
N LEU A 103 -12.95 -0.22 2.11
CA LEU A 103 -13.05 -1.69 2.01
C LEU A 103 -14.22 -2.19 1.14
N VAL A 104 -15.23 -1.36 0.92
CA VAL A 104 -16.39 -1.69 0.06
C VAL A 104 -16.12 -1.29 -1.39
N GLN A 105 -15.38 -0.21 -1.63
CA GLN A 105 -15.10 0.28 -2.98
C GLN A 105 -13.86 -0.36 -3.61
N GLU A 106 -12.92 -0.80 -2.79
CA GLU A 106 -11.66 -1.41 -3.22
C GLU A 106 -11.78 -2.94 -3.18
N PHE A 107 -11.57 -3.59 -4.33
CA PHE A 107 -11.84 -5.03 -4.51
C PHE A 107 -10.58 -5.87 -4.77
N GLN A 108 -9.41 -5.37 -4.39
CA GLN A 108 -8.15 -6.08 -4.62
C GLN A 108 -8.02 -7.31 -3.71
N THR A 109 -7.22 -8.29 -4.14
CA THR A 109 -7.00 -9.56 -3.43
C THR A 109 -6.51 -9.36 -2.00
N TYR A 110 -5.64 -8.37 -1.82
CA TYR A 110 -5.16 -7.91 -0.52
C TYR A 110 -5.49 -6.43 -0.35
N HIS A 111 -6.02 -6.08 0.81
CA HIS A 111 -6.28 -4.69 1.18
C HIS A 111 -5.69 -4.43 2.56
N TYR A 112 -4.59 -3.69 2.60
CA TYR A 112 -3.92 -3.30 3.83
C TYR A 112 -4.52 -2.00 4.36
N VAL A 113 -4.79 -1.94 5.65
CA VAL A 113 -5.39 -0.78 6.31
C VAL A 113 -4.52 -0.39 7.51
N PHE A 114 -4.05 0.85 7.55
CA PHE A 114 -3.40 1.43 8.73
C PHE A 114 -4.40 2.29 9.50
N GLU A 115 -4.67 1.90 10.74
CA GLU A 115 -5.54 2.63 11.66
C GLU A 115 -5.05 2.42 13.10
N ASN A 116 -5.28 3.39 13.98
CA ASN A 116 -4.95 3.27 15.41
C ASN A 116 -3.48 2.86 15.70
N GLY A 117 -2.54 3.26 14.82
CA GLY A 117 -1.11 2.97 14.97
C GLY A 117 -0.69 1.55 14.56
N GLY A 118 -1.53 0.79 13.86
CA GLY A 118 -1.19 -0.55 13.41
C GLY A 118 -1.80 -0.94 12.06
N TRP A 119 -1.19 -1.93 11.43
CA TRP A 119 -1.67 -2.49 10.18
C TRP A 119 -2.64 -3.65 10.40
N SER A 120 -3.70 -3.66 9.60
CA SER A 120 -4.59 -4.79 9.36
C SER A 120 -4.60 -5.14 7.87
N VAL A 121 -5.07 -6.33 7.53
CA VAL A 121 -5.17 -6.80 6.16
C VAL A 121 -6.49 -7.55 5.94
N GLN A 122 -7.20 -7.16 4.89
CA GLN A 122 -8.28 -7.92 4.30
C GLN A 122 -7.74 -8.79 3.18
N TYR A 123 -8.16 -10.06 3.14
CA TYR A 123 -7.85 -10.98 2.04
C TYR A 123 -8.89 -12.10 2.00
N TRP A 124 -8.87 -12.90 0.93
CA TRP A 124 -9.74 -14.06 0.78
C TRP A 124 -8.96 -15.36 0.99
N ASP A 125 -9.51 -16.28 1.78
CA ASP A 125 -9.06 -17.67 1.85
C ASP A 125 -10.25 -18.63 1.65
N TYR A 126 -10.00 -19.95 1.79
CA TYR A 126 -11.05 -20.98 1.63
C TYR A 126 -12.21 -20.85 2.63
N ARG A 127 -12.06 -20.06 3.70
CA ARG A 127 -13.09 -19.75 4.69
C ARG A 127 -13.85 -18.45 4.37
N GLY A 128 -13.58 -17.85 3.21
CA GLY A 128 -14.14 -16.58 2.78
C GLY A 128 -13.27 -15.38 3.18
N ARG A 129 -13.91 -14.21 3.26
CA ARG A 129 -13.24 -12.94 3.54
C ARG A 129 -12.69 -12.91 4.97
N GLN A 130 -11.41 -12.62 5.10
CA GLN A 130 -10.70 -12.45 6.36
C GLN A 130 -10.36 -10.97 6.56
N TYR A 131 -10.37 -10.50 7.81
CA TYR A 131 -9.80 -9.22 8.22
C TYR A 131 -9.04 -9.42 9.53
N LYS A 132 -7.73 -9.17 9.54
CA LYS A 132 -6.86 -9.49 10.68
C LYS A 132 -5.78 -8.44 10.84
N ALA A 133 -5.30 -8.26 12.08
CA ALA A 133 -4.07 -7.53 12.33
C ALA A 133 -2.91 -8.16 11.53
N LEU A 134 -2.14 -7.34 10.83
CA LEU A 134 -1.09 -7.77 9.93
C LEU A 134 -0.01 -8.61 10.63
N PRO A 135 0.46 -8.28 11.85
CA PRO A 135 1.37 -9.17 12.59
C PRO A 135 0.82 -10.58 12.81
N LEU A 136 -0.49 -10.74 12.99
CA LEU A 136 -1.12 -12.06 13.16
C LEU A 136 -1.23 -12.81 11.83
N ALA A 137 -1.50 -12.09 10.73
CA ALA A 137 -1.54 -12.67 9.39
C ALA A 137 -0.16 -13.18 8.96
N LEU A 138 0.91 -12.42 9.25
CA LEU A 138 2.29 -12.77 8.89
C LEU A 138 2.82 -14.02 9.60
N ARG A 139 2.32 -14.36 10.81
CA ARG A 139 2.69 -15.61 11.51
C ARG A 139 2.40 -16.88 10.70
N ARG A 140 1.52 -16.80 9.70
CA ARG A 140 1.17 -17.92 8.81
C ARG A 140 2.05 -18.00 7.56
N CYS A 141 2.94 -17.04 7.34
CA CYS A 141 3.86 -16.96 6.22
C CYS A 141 5.30 -17.03 6.76
N PRO A 142 5.87 -18.22 6.96
CA PRO A 142 7.28 -18.35 7.36
C PRO A 142 8.22 -17.67 6.35
N GLU A 143 9.41 -17.28 6.82
CA GLU A 143 10.44 -16.62 5.99
C GLU A 143 10.95 -17.50 4.86
#